data_AF-A0A9X0CWZ7-F1
#
_entry.id   AF-A0A9X0CWZ7-F1
#
_cell.length_a   1.000
_cell.length_b   1.000
_cell.length_c   1.000
_cell.angle_alpha   90.00
_cell.angle_beta   90.00
_cell.angle_gamma   90.00
#
_symmetry.space_group_name_H-M   'P 1'
#
loop_
_entity.id
_entity.type
_entity.pdbx_description
1 polymer ?
#
loop_
_entity_poly.entity_id
_entity_poly.type
_entity_poly.pdbx_seq_one_letter_code
_entity_poly.pdbx_strand_id
1 'polypeptide(L)'
;MTVSPVLLRENDLKVRPYSLDSFDVYSKHFTVMNYRDSENLKQVHHHEFIPMFEKQYPAHKWADVEAKVFKVFREMFEAALSDSPPKTLIHCNQSRAFYAVDLMIKWADDGSNEIVPQVLEVNYCPDFYYSLEIRMDGL
;
A
#
# COMPACT_ATOMS: atom_id res chain seq x y z
N MET A 1 -2.64 -7.19 -0.48
CA MET A 1 -2.29 -5.77 -0.67
C MET A 1 -3.06 -4.97 0.34
N THR A 2 -2.38 -4.47 1.36
CA THR A 2 -2.98 -3.55 2.34
C THR A 2 -2.71 -2.15 1.82
N VAL A 3 -3.74 -1.48 1.29
CA VAL A 3 -3.62 -0.09 0.87
C VAL A 3 -3.88 0.76 2.10
N SER A 4 -2.87 1.51 2.58
CA SER A 4 -3.06 2.52 3.62
C SER A 4 -3.48 3.83 2.93
N PRO A 5 -4.75 4.28 3.04
CA PRO A 5 -5.21 5.40 2.24
C PRO A 5 -4.89 6.71 2.96
N VAL A 6 -3.90 7.45 2.43
CA VAL A 6 -3.72 8.87 2.76
C VAL A 6 -4.74 9.74 2.02
N LEU A 7 -5.45 9.18 1.05
CA LEU A 7 -6.38 9.90 0.18
C LEU A 7 -7.85 9.74 0.53
N LEU A 8 -8.29 8.81 1.36
CA LEU A 8 -9.69 8.81 1.77
C LEU A 8 -9.84 9.84 2.91
N ARG A 9 -10.53 10.97 2.64
CA ARG A 9 -11.15 11.91 3.61
C ARG A 9 -11.04 11.34 5.01
N GLU A 10 -10.20 12.02 5.77
CA GLU A 10 -9.36 11.58 6.88
C GLU A 10 -10.08 10.93 8.08
N ASN A 11 -11.38 10.67 7.97
CA ASN A 11 -12.27 10.21 9.04
C ASN A 11 -12.71 8.73 8.91
N ASP A 12 -12.65 8.14 7.71
CA ASP A 12 -13.28 6.83 7.51
C ASP A 12 -12.37 5.64 7.84
N LEU A 13 -11.05 5.83 7.83
CA LEU A 13 -10.06 4.73 7.97
C LEU A 13 -9.12 4.85 9.16
N LYS A 14 -8.93 6.05 9.72
CA LYS A 14 -8.13 6.23 10.93
C LYS A 14 -9.03 6.22 12.16
N VAL A 15 -8.48 5.76 13.29
CA VAL A 15 -9.14 5.85 14.60
C VAL A 15 -9.32 7.33 15.01
N ARG A 16 -8.41 8.21 14.55
CA ARG A 16 -8.46 9.65 14.76
C ARG A 16 -8.33 10.41 13.44
N PRO A 17 -9.09 11.51 13.24
CA PRO A 17 -8.93 12.38 12.10
C PRO A 17 -7.49 12.86 11.94
N TYR A 18 -6.94 12.76 10.74
CA TYR A 18 -5.64 13.32 10.44
C TYR A 18 -5.71 14.85 10.40
N SER A 19 -4.63 15.49 10.85
CA SER A 19 -4.33 16.91 10.59
C SER A 19 -2.85 17.14 10.87
N LEU A 20 -2.28 18.21 10.31
CA LEU A 20 -0.87 18.58 10.46
C LEU A 20 -0.59 19.26 11.81
N ASP A 21 -1.05 18.65 12.89
CA ASP A 21 -0.82 19.06 14.27
C ASP A 21 -0.64 17.83 15.17
N SER A 22 -0.27 18.07 16.43
CA SER A 22 -0.19 17.03 17.47
C SER A 22 0.62 15.82 16.99
N PHE A 23 1.84 16.08 16.49
CA PHE A 23 2.73 15.07 15.88
C PHE A 23 3.17 13.97 16.86
N ASP A 24 2.99 14.20 18.16
CA ASP A 24 3.18 13.25 19.24
C ASP A 24 2.04 12.21 19.35
N VAL A 25 0.88 12.45 18.73
CA VAL A 25 -0.26 11.54 18.75
C VAL A 25 -0.05 10.42 17.72
N TYR A 26 0.49 9.29 18.18
CA TYR A 26 0.84 8.16 17.33
C TYR A 26 -0.30 7.67 16.42
N SER A 27 -1.48 7.39 16.98
CA SER A 27 -2.64 6.85 16.24
C SER A 27 -3.25 7.80 15.22
N LYS A 28 -2.80 9.06 15.18
CA LYS A 28 -3.19 10.06 14.20
C LYS A 28 -2.30 10.01 12.95
N HIS A 29 -1.02 9.78 13.14
CA HIS A 29 -0.01 9.91 12.08
C HIS A 29 0.45 8.56 11.54
N PHE A 30 0.45 7.51 12.36
CA PHE A 30 0.89 6.18 11.98
C PHE A 30 -0.30 5.24 11.75
N THR A 31 -0.18 4.39 10.73
CA THR A 31 -1.17 3.34 10.40
C THR A 31 -0.75 1.96 10.89
N VAL A 32 0.36 1.88 11.62
CA VAL A 32 0.88 0.63 12.18
C VAL A 32 -0.17 0.02 13.11
N MET A 33 -0.58 -1.19 12.78
CA MET A 33 -1.46 -2.01 13.59
C MET A 33 -0.64 -2.57 14.76
N ASN A 34 -0.56 -1.83 15.87
CA ASN A 34 -0.02 -2.42 17.09
C ASN A 34 -1.01 -3.50 17.56
N TYR A 35 -0.59 -4.77 17.52
CA TYR A 35 -1.33 -5.96 17.99
C TYR A 35 -1.65 -5.96 19.49
N ARG A 36 -1.51 -4.83 20.19
CA ARG A 36 -1.77 -4.69 21.63
C ARG A 36 -3.06 -3.91 21.83
N ASP A 37 -4.09 -4.67 22.20
CA ASP A 37 -5.34 -4.36 22.89
C ASP A 37 -5.89 -2.91 22.87
N SER A 38 -7.17 -2.83 22.49
CA SER A 38 -8.23 -1.88 22.88
C SER A 38 -8.62 -0.73 21.95
N GLU A 39 -7.89 -0.40 20.89
CA GLU A 39 -8.41 0.52 19.86
C GLU A 39 -8.99 -0.27 18.69
N ASN A 40 -10.26 -0.02 18.35
CA ASN A 40 -10.98 -0.67 17.25
C ASN A 40 -10.19 -0.53 15.94
N LEU A 41 -9.49 -1.60 15.56
CA LEU A 41 -8.74 -1.70 14.32
C LEU A 41 -9.70 -1.54 13.13
N LYS A 42 -9.52 -0.49 12.34
CA LYS A 42 -10.23 -0.34 11.06
C LYS A 42 -9.40 -0.97 9.95
N GLN A 43 -9.65 -2.26 9.72
CA GLN A 43 -9.19 -2.93 8.50
C GLN A 43 -10.29 -2.85 7.45
N VAL A 44 -9.99 -2.30 6.28
CA VAL A 44 -10.93 -2.24 5.15
C VAL A 44 -10.38 -3.11 4.04
N HIS A 45 -11.19 -4.06 3.58
CA HIS A 45 -10.81 -4.97 2.52
C HIS A 45 -10.96 -4.32 1.14
N HIS A 46 -10.25 -4.85 0.14
CA HIS A 46 -10.27 -4.28 -1.22
C HIS A 46 -11.68 -4.12 -1.81
N HIS A 47 -12.58 -5.08 -1.56
CA HIS A 47 -13.95 -5.06 -2.08
C HIS A 47 -14.83 -3.98 -1.43
N GLU A 48 -14.46 -3.47 -0.25
CA GLU A 48 -15.10 -2.33 0.41
C GLU A 48 -14.41 -1.03 0.02
N PHE A 49 -13.07 -1.05 -0.01
CA PHE A 49 -12.23 0.09 -0.33
C PHE A 49 -12.50 0.64 -1.74
N ILE A 50 -12.60 -0.22 -2.76
CA ILE A 50 -12.78 0.22 -4.15
C ILE A 50 -14.07 1.03 -4.31
N PRO A 51 -15.26 0.52 -3.92
CA PRO A 51 -16.49 1.33 -3.96
C PRO A 51 -16.42 2.62 -3.14
N MET A 52 -15.79 2.59 -1.96
CA MET A 52 -15.63 3.80 -1.12
C MET A 52 -14.78 4.86 -1.83
N PHE A 53 -13.66 4.44 -2.42
CA PHE A 53 -12.75 5.31 -3.17
C PHE A 53 -13.43 5.94 -4.38
N GLU A 54 -14.09 5.14 -5.22
CA GLU A 54 -14.72 5.66 -6.43
C GLU A 54 -15.94 6.52 -6.14
N LYS A 55 -16.67 6.24 -5.05
CA LYS A 55 -17.75 7.11 -4.57
C LYS A 55 -17.21 8.48 -4.13
N GLN A 56 -16.06 8.48 -3.45
CA GLN A 56 -15.47 9.69 -2.92
C GLN A 56 -14.74 10.52 -3.99
N TYR A 57 -14.13 9.85 -4.95
CA TYR A 57 -13.36 10.42 -6.06
C TYR A 57 -13.95 9.97 -7.40
N PRO A 58 -15.16 10.44 -7.78
CA PRO A 58 -15.85 9.94 -8.98
C PRO A 58 -15.12 10.22 -10.29
N ALA A 59 -14.16 11.15 -10.29
CA ALA A 59 -13.30 11.44 -11.44
C ALA A 59 -12.08 10.50 -11.55
N HIS A 60 -11.83 9.66 -10.55
CA HIS A 60 -10.66 8.79 -10.48
C HIS A 60 -11.09 7.34 -10.26
N LYS A 61 -10.87 6.48 -11.25
CA LYS A 61 -11.12 5.05 -11.11
C LYS A 61 -9.99 4.39 -10.33
N TRP A 62 -10.33 3.43 -9.46
CA TRP A 62 -9.29 2.71 -8.72
C TRP A 62 -8.35 1.95 -9.66
N ALA A 63 -8.88 1.36 -10.73
CA ALA A 63 -8.11 0.60 -11.71
C ALA A 63 -6.93 1.40 -12.31
N ASP A 64 -7.09 2.72 -12.51
CA ASP A 64 -6.05 3.57 -13.05
C ASP A 64 -4.91 3.79 -12.02
N VAL A 65 -5.26 3.90 -10.74
CA VAL A 65 -4.30 4.00 -9.63
C VAL A 65 -3.58 2.67 -9.42
N GLU A 66 -4.31 1.56 -9.48
CA GLU A 66 -3.77 0.20 -9.36
C GLU A 66 -2.77 -0.12 -10.47
N ALA A 67 -3.05 0.29 -11.71
CA ALA A 67 -2.10 0.17 -12.81
C ALA A 67 -0.78 0.92 -12.52
N LYS A 68 -0.84 2.11 -11.91
CA LYS A 68 0.36 2.84 -11.47
C LYS A 68 1.09 2.11 -10.34
N VAL A 69 0.37 1.50 -9.40
CA VAL A 69 0.97 0.68 -8.34
C VAL A 69 1.78 -0.47 -8.93
N PHE A 70 1.20 -1.22 -9.87
CA PHE A 70 1.91 -2.33 -10.53
C PHE A 70 3.11 -1.87 -11.34
N LYS A 71 2.99 -0.70 -12.00
CA LYS A 71 4.14 -0.08 -12.69
C LYS A 71 5.28 0.21 -11.73
N VAL A 72 5.00 0.83 -10.57
CA VAL A 72 6.02 1.12 -9.56
C VAL A 72 6.65 -0.16 -9.00
N PHE A 73 5.86 -1.20 -8.74
CA PHE A 73 6.41 -2.49 -8.28
C PHE A 73 7.36 -3.10 -9.31
N ARG A 74 6.99 -3.08 -10.58
CA ARG A 74 7.85 -3.55 -11.67
C ARG A 74 9.16 -2.75 -11.73
N GLU A 75 9.08 -1.43 -11.78
CA GLU A 75 10.24 -0.55 -11.87
C GLU A 75 11.18 -0.71 -10.66
N MET A 76 10.60 -0.90 -9.46
CA MET A 76 11.34 -1.18 -8.23
C MET A 76 12.15 -2.48 -8.33
N PHE A 77 11.54 -3.59 -8.79
CA PHE A 77 12.26 -4.85 -8.95
C PHE A 77 13.26 -4.80 -10.11
N GLU A 78 12.95 -4.12 -11.22
CA GLU A 78 13.90 -3.89 -12.32
C GLU A 78 15.12 -3.09 -11.85
N ALA A 79 14.92 -2.06 -11.03
CA ALA A 79 16.01 -1.30 -10.42
C ALA A 79 16.86 -2.17 -9.48
N ALA A 80 16.23 -3.00 -8.64
CA ALA A 80 16.94 -3.95 -7.76
C ALA A 80 17.73 -5.02 -8.53
N LEU A 81 17.35 -5.30 -9.78
CA LEU A 81 18.05 -6.22 -10.69
C LEU A 81 19.20 -5.55 -11.47
N SER A 82 19.23 -4.23 -11.53
CA SER A 82 20.11 -3.47 -12.45
C SER A 82 21.58 -3.41 -12.01
N ASP A 83 21.89 -3.70 -10.75
CA ASP A 83 23.27 -3.68 -10.25
C ASP A 83 24.00 -5.02 -10.54
N SER A 84 25.30 -5.03 -10.31
CA SER A 84 26.15 -6.21 -10.32
C SER A 84 26.11 -6.97 -8.98
N PRO A 85 26.33 -8.30 -8.98
CA PRO A 85 26.50 -9.05 -7.75
C PRO A 85 27.59 -8.45 -6.85
N PRO A 86 27.40 -8.40 -5.52
CA PRO A 86 26.35 -9.03 -4.72
C PRO A 86 25.11 -8.13 -4.45
N LYS A 87 25.00 -6.97 -5.09
CA LYS A 87 23.98 -5.96 -4.79
C LYS A 87 22.66 -6.14 -5.56
N THR A 88 22.58 -7.20 -6.37
CA THR A 88 21.45 -7.49 -7.24
C THR A 88 20.75 -8.77 -6.82
N LEU A 89 19.45 -8.84 -7.13
CA LEU A 89 18.70 -10.08 -7.00
C LEU A 89 19.14 -11.04 -8.12
N ILE A 90 19.67 -12.21 -7.75
CA ILE A 90 20.14 -13.19 -8.72
C ILE A 90 19.00 -14.14 -9.09
N HIS A 91 18.77 -14.32 -10.39
CA HIS A 91 17.79 -15.27 -10.89
C HIS A 91 18.19 -16.71 -10.53
N CYS A 92 17.27 -17.46 -9.90
CA CYS A 92 17.44 -18.87 -9.58
C CYS A 92 16.09 -19.59 -9.77
N ASN A 93 16.07 -20.60 -10.65
CA ASN A 93 14.84 -21.35 -10.96
C ASN A 93 14.18 -22.01 -9.74
N GLN A 94 14.98 -22.35 -8.72
CA GLN A 94 14.51 -22.99 -7.49
C GLN A 94 14.13 -22.00 -6.39
N SER A 95 14.41 -20.70 -6.57
CA SER A 95 14.12 -19.68 -5.56
C SER A 95 12.84 -18.92 -5.91
N ARG A 96 11.99 -18.71 -4.89
CA ARG A 96 10.85 -17.80 -4.93
C ARG A 96 10.87 -17.00 -3.62
N ALA A 97 10.46 -15.74 -3.71
CA ALA A 97 10.37 -14.87 -2.55
C ALA A 97 8.97 -14.26 -2.52
N PHE A 98 8.43 -14.13 -1.31
CA PHE A 98 7.20 -13.39 -1.09
C PHE A 98 7.54 -12.07 -0.43
N TYR A 99 7.04 -10.99 -1.03
CA TYR A 99 7.23 -9.63 -0.55
C TYR A 99 5.87 -9.04 -0.19
N ALA A 100 5.78 -8.41 0.98
CA ALA A 100 4.72 -7.44 1.24
C ALA A 100 5.27 -6.05 0.95
N VAL A 101 4.46 -5.21 0.32
CA VAL A 101 4.81 -3.83 0.04
C VAL A 101 3.81 -2.94 0.75
N ASP A 102 4.33 -2.11 1.64
CA ASP A 102 3.56 -1.06 2.28
C ASP A 102 3.58 0.17 1.37
N LEU A 103 2.39 0.62 1.02
CA LEU A 103 2.19 1.73 0.09
C LEU A 103 1.18 2.73 0.62
N MET A 104 1.46 4.00 0.31
CA MET A 104 0.50 5.09 0.41
C MET A 104 0.18 5.62 -0.98
N ILE A 105 -0.90 6.37 -1.09
CA ILE A 105 -1.25 7.12 -2.30
C ILE A 105 -1.35 8.59 -1.93
N LYS A 106 -0.87 9.48 -2.81
CA LYS A 106 -0.97 10.93 -2.63
C LYS A 106 -1.36 11.62 -3.94
N TRP A 107 -1.72 12.90 -3.86
CA TRP A 107 -1.82 13.73 -5.05
C TRP A 107 -0.43 14.00 -5.64
N ALA A 108 -0.33 14.07 -6.97
CA ALA A 108 0.87 14.43 -7.67
C ALA A 108 1.26 15.89 -7.36
N ASP A 109 2.56 16.15 -7.17
CA ASP A 109 3.06 17.48 -6.80
C ASP A 109 3.16 18.43 -8.01
N ASP A 110 2.99 17.90 -9.23
CA ASP A 110 3.10 18.62 -10.51
C ASP A 110 1.79 19.34 -10.91
N GLY A 111 0.75 19.27 -10.07
CA GLY A 111 -0.54 19.89 -10.32
C GLY A 111 -1.42 19.15 -11.33
N SER A 112 -1.02 17.95 -11.78
CA SER A 112 -1.78 17.13 -12.76
C SER A 112 -3.12 16.59 -12.24
N ASN A 113 -3.49 16.89 -10.99
CA ASN A 113 -4.65 16.30 -10.28
C ASN A 113 -4.65 14.76 -10.36
N GLU A 114 -3.47 14.15 -10.43
CA GLU A 114 -3.33 12.70 -10.45
C GLU A 114 -3.11 12.14 -9.05
N ILE A 115 -3.60 10.93 -8.83
CA ILE A 115 -3.25 10.13 -7.67
C ILE A 115 -2.06 9.25 -8.05
N VAL A 116 -1.02 9.27 -7.22
CA VAL A 116 0.24 8.55 -7.42
C VAL A 116 0.60 7.69 -6.20
N PRO A 117 1.08 6.46 -6.40
CA PRO A 117 1.52 5.59 -5.32
C PRO A 117 2.88 6.01 -4.77
N GLN A 118 3.13 5.73 -3.49
CA GLN A 118 4.36 5.99 -2.76
C GLN A 118 4.72 4.72 -1.97
N VAL A 119 5.81 4.07 -2.34
CA VAL A 119 6.32 2.90 -1.61
C VAL A 119 6.97 3.39 -0.32
N LEU A 120 6.58 2.79 0.81
CA LEU A 120 7.17 3.10 2.11
C LEU A 120 8.19 2.06 2.51
N GLU A 121 7.82 0.79 2.41
CA GLU A 121 8.61 -0.34 2.87
C GLU A 121 8.33 -1.57 2.01
N VAL A 122 9.35 -2.44 1.90
CA VAL A 122 9.24 -3.76 1.29
C VAL A 122 9.72 -4.79 2.30
N ASN A 123 8.82 -5.64 2.78
CA ASN A 123 9.11 -6.68 3.75
C ASN A 123 9.36 -8.01 3.04
N TYR A 124 10.54 -8.58 3.27
CA TYR A 124 10.84 -9.96 2.90
C TYR A 124 10.29 -10.91 3.96
N CYS A 125 9.57 -11.95 3.54
CA CYS A 125 8.92 -12.93 4.43
C CYS A 125 7.92 -12.27 5.41
N PRO A 126 6.84 -11.65 4.90
CA PRO A 126 5.83 -11.05 5.75
C PRO A 126 5.02 -12.09 6.51
N ASP A 127 4.54 -11.71 7.69
CA ASP A 127 3.62 -12.53 8.47
C ASP A 127 2.22 -12.61 7.81
N PHE A 128 1.64 -13.81 7.77
CA PHE A 128 0.33 -14.08 7.17
C PHE A 128 -0.72 -14.45 8.21
N TYR A 129 -1.11 -13.51 9.08
CA TYR A 129 -2.03 -13.86 10.16
C TYR A 129 -3.52 -13.90 9.77
N TYR A 130 -4.03 -13.10 8.82
CA TYR A 130 -5.51 -12.98 8.67
C TYR A 130 -6.14 -12.74 7.29
N SER A 131 -5.42 -12.59 6.18
CA SER A 131 -6.13 -12.33 4.90
C SER A 131 -5.28 -12.53 3.66
N LEU A 132 -5.33 -13.73 3.08
CA LEU A 132 -4.97 -13.94 1.68
C LEU A 132 -5.93 -14.96 1.06
N GLU A 133 -6.77 -14.48 0.13
CA GLU A 133 -7.28 -15.32 -0.96
C GLU A 133 -6.20 -15.28 -2.05
N ILE A 134 -5.42 -16.35 -2.16
CA ILE A 134 -4.47 -16.50 -3.25
C ILE A 134 -5.28 -16.99 -4.47
N ARG A 135 -5.59 -16.11 -5.42
CA ARG A 135 -5.98 -16.55 -6.76
C ARG A 135 -4.74 -17.00 -7.52
N MET A 136 -4.52 -18.31 -7.54
CA MET A 136 -3.56 -18.96 -8.45
C MET A 136 -4.28 -19.39 -9.73
N ASP A 137 -4.95 -18.46 -10.39
CA ASP A 137 -5.50 -18.72 -11.73
C ASP A 137 -4.38 -18.41 -12.75
N GLY A 138 -3.61 -19.42 -13.13
CA GLY A 138 -2.69 -19.34 -14.27
C GLY A 138 -1.23 -19.74 -14.03
N LEU A 139 -0.98 -20.81 -13.27
CA LEU A 139 0.22 -21.65 -13.45
C LEU A 139 -0.17 -22.94 -14.16
#